data_AF-A0A9E0ILA8-F1
#
_entry.id   AF-A0A9E0ILA8-F1
#
_cell.length_a   1.000
_cell.length_b   1.000
_cell.length_c   1.000
_cell.angle_alpha   90.00
_cell.angle_beta   90.00
_cell.angle_gamma   90.00
#
_symmetry.space_group_name_H-M   'P 1'
#
loop_
_entity.id
_entity.type
_entity.pdbx_description
1 polymer ?
#
loop_
_entity_poly.entity_id
_entity_poly.type
_entity_poly.pdbx_seq_one_letter_code
_entity_poly.pdbx_strand_id
1 'polypeptide(L)' 'MDVETVYTSGYTPDPASARDVLAFMLTPASAFAPAGDEDELAAVTELLESAKAEALKRWYDAALARLRS' A
#
# COMPACT_ATOMS: atom_id res chain seq x y z
N MET A 1 18.50 -21.11 -5.30
CA MET A 1 17.38 -20.83 -4.38
C MET A 1 16.63 -19.70 -5.02
N ASP A 2 15.68 -20.04 -5.89
CA ASP A 2 14.78 -19.06 -6.47
C ASP A 2 13.94 -18.50 -5.32
N VAL A 3 14.19 -17.24 -4.98
CA VAL A 3 13.29 -16.48 -4.12
C VAL A 3 12.06 -16.25 -4.98
N GLU A 4 11.09 -17.17 -4.91
CA GLU A 4 9.73 -16.89 -5.36
C GLU A 4 9.26 -15.69 -4.54
N THR A 5 9.47 -14.51 -5.11
CA THR A 5 8.88 -13.29 -4.60
C THR A 5 7.39 -13.50 -4.77
N VAL A 6 6.73 -13.85 -3.66
CA VAL A 6 5.28 -13.71 -3.53
C VAL A 6 5.00 -12.20 -3.50
N TYR A 7 5.26 -11.50 -4.60
CA TYR A 7 4.55 -10.28 -4.94
C TYR A 7 3.14 -10.74 -5.27
N THR A 8 2.34 -10.93 -4.23
CA THR A 8 0.91 -10.79 -4.45
C THR A 8 0.71 -9.33 -4.80
N SER A 9 0.38 -9.06 -6.06
CA SER A 9 -0.12 -7.78 -6.55
C SER A 9 -1.45 -7.36 -5.88
N GLY A 10 -1.79 -7.96 -4.74
CA GLY A 10 -3.05 -7.86 -4.02
C GLY A 10 -2.90 -7.51 -2.54
N TYR A 11 -1.72 -7.09 -2.06
CA TYR A 11 -1.63 -6.53 -0.71
C TYR A 11 -2.50 -5.29 -0.61
N THR A 12 -3.59 -5.41 0.15
CA THR A 12 -4.51 -4.32 0.46
C THR A 12 -4.49 -4.16 1.98
N PRO A 13 -4.09 -2.99 2.52
CA PRO A 13 -4.06 -2.80 3.97
C PRO A 13 -5.46 -2.92 4.56
N ASP A 14 -5.57 -3.49 5.76
CA ASP A 14 -6.83 -3.60 6.49
C ASP A 14 -7.30 -2.20 6.93
N PRO A 15 -8.44 -1.69 6.40
CA PRO A 15 -8.97 -0.38 6.76
C PRO A 15 -9.44 -0.29 8.21
N ALA A 16 -9.54 -1.41 8.94
CA ALA A 16 -9.80 -1.41 10.37
C ALA A 16 -8.55 -1.17 11.23
N SER A 17 -7.36 -1.38 10.67
CA SER A 17 -6.10 -1.32 11.40
C SER A 17 -5.33 -0.05 11.02
N ALA A 18 -5.32 0.94 11.93
CA ALA A 18 -4.54 2.16 11.70
C ALA A 18 -3.05 1.88 11.52
N ARG A 19 -2.52 0.87 12.23
CA ARG A 19 -1.12 0.43 12.10
C ARG A 19 -0.83 -0.10 10.70
N ASP A 20 -1.75 -0.87 10.13
CA ASP A 20 -1.55 -1.52 8.84
C ASP A 20 -1.62 -0.51 7.69
N VAL A 21 -2.57 0.41 7.77
CA VAL A 21 -2.69 1.54 6.83
C VAL A 21 -1.46 2.44 6.91
N LEU A 22 -0.99 2.78 8.12
CA LEU A 22 0.23 3.58 8.29
C LEU A 22 1.47 2.86 7.76
N ALA A 23 1.60 1.56 8.00
CA ALA A 23 2.70 0.77 7.46
C ALA A 23 2.72 0.87 5.93
N PHE A 24 1.58 0.64 5.27
CA PHE A 24 1.44 0.75 3.82
C PHE A 24 1.76 2.17 3.29
N MET A 25 1.27 3.21 3.96
CA MET A 25 1.53 4.61 3.58
C MET A 25 3.03 4.96 3.61
N LEU A 26 3.75 4.42 4.59
CA LEU A 26 5.19 4.67 4.78
C LEU A 26 6.07 3.72 3.97
N THR A 27 5.51 2.70 3.32
CA THR A 27 6.27 1.79 2.47
C THR A 27 6.86 2.55 1.27
N PRO A 28 8.20 2.50 1.06
CA PRO A 28 8.84 3.13 -0.08
C PRO A 28 8.56 2.36 -1.37
N ALA A 29 8.58 3.05 -2.52
CA ALA A 29 8.40 2.43 -3.84
C ALA A 29 9.43 1.34 -4.14
N SER A 30 10.66 1.48 -3.62
CA SER A 30 11.71 0.46 -3.74
C SER A 30 11.36 -0.88 -3.11
N ALA A 31 10.41 -0.92 -2.16
CA ALA A 31 9.90 -2.18 -1.63
C ALA A 31 8.97 -2.91 -2.62
N PHE A 32 8.62 -2.30 -3.74
CA PHE A 32 7.81 -2.87 -4.82
C PHE A 32 8.53 -2.94 -6.17
N ALA A 33 9.72 -2.35 -6.28
CA ALA A 33 10.60 -2.39 -7.43
C ALA A 33 11.98 -2.96 -7.01
N PRO A 34 12.09 -4.29 -6.80
CA PRO A 34 13.27 -4.90 -6.21
C PRO A 34 14.50 -4.86 -7.13
N ALA A 35 14.31 -4.71 -8.45
CA ALA A 35 15.40 -4.58 -9.40
C ALA A 35 16.04 -3.18 -9.38
N GLY A 36 15.34 -2.18 -8.82
CA GLY A 36 15.85 -0.82 -8.67
C GLY A 36 16.01 -0.06 -10.00
N ASP A 37 15.34 -0.51 -11.05
CA ASP A 37 15.22 0.19 -12.32
C ASP A 37 14.46 1.53 -12.14
N GLU A 38 14.97 2.60 -12.76
CA GLU A 38 14.38 3.94 -12.64
C GLU A 38 12.97 4.01 -13.27
N ASP A 39 12.74 3.28 -14.36
CA ASP A 39 11.45 3.26 -15.05
C ASP A 39 10.40 2.47 -14.23
N GLU A 40 10.77 1.31 -13.69
CA GLU A 40 9.97 0.50 -12.77
C GLU A 40 9.65 1.27 -11.49
N LEU A 41 10.63 1.95 -10.90
CA LEU A 41 10.42 2.80 -9.72
C LEU A 41 9.43 3.94 -9.99
N ALA A 42 9.53 4.59 -11.16
CA ALA A 42 8.61 5.65 -11.56
C ALA A 42 7.18 5.12 -11.72
N ALA A 43 7.01 4.01 -12.44
CA ALA A 43 5.71 3.36 -12.63
C ALA A 43 5.09 2.89 -11.31
N VAL A 44 5.89 2.28 -10.44
CA VAL A 44 5.47 1.85 -9.10
C VAL A 44 5.09 3.05 -8.23
N THR A 45 5.82 4.15 -8.31
CA THR A 45 5.51 5.37 -7.54
C THR A 45 4.14 5.91 -7.94
N GLU A 46 3.86 6.03 -9.24
CA GLU A 46 2.56 6.49 -9.76
C GLU A 46 1.41 5.57 -9.30
N LEU A 47 1.62 4.25 -9.37
CA LEU A 47 0.63 3.28 -8.89
C LEU A 47 0.40 3.36 -7.38
N LEU A 48 1.47 3.52 -6.60
CA LEU A 48 1.40 3.62 -5.15
C LEU A 48 0.71 4.90 -4.68
N GLU A 49 0.86 6.03 -5.38
CA GLU A 49 0.16 7.27 -5.04
C GLU A 49 -1.36 7.05 -5.04
N SER A 50 -1.88 6.45 -6.12
CA SER A 50 -3.30 6.13 -6.25
C SER A 50 -3.75 5.13 -5.19
N ALA A 51 -2.98 4.05 -4.96
CA ALA A 51 -3.31 3.04 -3.97
C ALA A 51 -3.30 3.57 -2.53
N LYS A 52 -2.35 4.45 -2.20
CA LYS A 52 -2.24 5.09 -0.89
C LYS A 52 -3.40 6.02 -0.61
N ALA A 53 -3.83 6.83 -1.59
CA ALA A 53 -5.00 7.67 -1.45
C ALA A 53 -6.27 6.85 -1.19
N GLU A 54 -6.41 5.72 -1.88
CA GLU A 54 -7.54 4.80 -1.76
C GLU A 54 -7.57 4.10 -0.39
N ALA A 55 -6.42 3.62 0.08
CA ALA A 55 -6.26 3.02 1.41
C ALA A 55 -6.62 4.01 2.53
N LEU A 56 -6.14 5.26 2.43
CA LEU A 56 -6.46 6.31 3.41
C LEU A 56 -7.95 6.61 3.46
N LYS A 57 -8.60 6.68 2.28
CA LYS A 57 -10.05 6.90 2.19
C LYS A 57 -10.83 5.77 2.86
N ARG A 58 -10.53 4.51 2.54
CA ARG A 58 -11.19 3.34 3.15
C ARG A 58 -11.03 3.31 4.67
N TRP A 59 -9.83 3.63 5.15
CA TRP A 59 -9.57 3.74 6.58
C TRP A 59 -10.41 4.83 7.24
N TYR A 60 -10.45 6.02 6.64
CA TYR A 60 -11.23 7.15 7.15
C TYR A 60 -12.73 6.84 7.21
N ASP A 61 -13.28 6.26 6.14
CA ASP A 61 -14.69 5.85 6.08
C ASP A 61 -15.00 4.81 7.18
N ALA A 62 -14.11 3.83 7.37
CA ALA A 62 -14.27 2.83 8.41
C ALA A 62 -14.15 3.43 9.83
N ALA A 63 -13.26 4.41 10.03
CA ALA A 63 -13.13 5.13 11.30
C ALA A 63 -14.38 5.95 11.61
N LEU A 64 -14.94 6.65 10.62
CA LEU A 64 -16.21 7.38 10.78
C LEU A 64 -17.37 6.44 11.12
N ALA A 65 -17.44 5.26 10.49
CA ALA A 65 -18.48 4.28 10.81
C ALA A 65 -18.41 3.85 12.30
N ARG A 66 -17.21 3.63 12.84
CA ARG A 66 -16.99 3.26 14.25
C ARG A 66 -17.34 4.37 15.23
N LEU A 67 -17.12 5.63 14.87
CA LEU A 67 -17.46 6.77 15.73
C LEU A 67 -18.97 7.04 15.77
N ARG A 68 -19.72 6.55 14.77
CA ARG A 68 -21.17 6.73 14.65
C ARG A 68 -21.98 5.58 15.24
N SER A 69 -21.34 4.46 15.57
CA SER A 69 -21.93 3.28 16.23
C SER A 69 -21.81 3.38 17.75
#